data_AF-A0A2P0B0M5-F1
#
_entry.id   AF-A0A2P0B0M5-F1
#
_cell.length_a   1.000
_cell.length_b   1.000
_cell.length_c   1.000
_cell.angle_alpha   90.00
_cell.angle_beta   90.00
_cell.angle_gamma   90.00
#
_symmetry.space_group_name_H-M   'P 1'
#
loop_
_entity.id
_entity.type
_entity.pdbx_description
1 polymer ?
#
loop_
_entity_poly.entity_id
_entity_poly.type
_entity_poly.pdbx_seq_one_letter_code
_entity_poly.pdbx_strand_id
1 'polypeptide(L)'
;MTTRNGRKFGLRACLAGALLTLPGLALADVNDGVAAWERGDYETAVAEWRGPAGQGDADAQFNLGQAYRLGRGVEQNTRQAEVYYAKAAAQGHLKAADNLGLLLFQNGRREEAMPYVVDAAERGDPRAQYLLGIAHFNGDLVARDWVRAYALITLANAAGLPQAASAMQQMDTHIPLDQRQQAQALVPQLKRNADAQRASRFAAADLGTSDAAPSRSASVPAAAPPVATSAPGVPTPGRPDRIPRPITQTRVAPSVAAAQSAIAEASRVTGTESPADAGATFARRSTPAAADPRAVEPQPTTPVVTRAAPQPQPRPEPRVSSRPEPQPAPVRAGAGSGPWKIQLGAFAVNGNAERLWARLSGRSELAGATRVLEPAGRVTKLLAGGYASRDAAQSACNALKRSGQDCLVTR
;
A
#
# COMPACT_ATOMS: atom_id res chain seq x y z
N MET A 1 32.87 -86.09 23.10
CA MET A 1 34.29 -85.66 23.02
C MET A 1 34.47 -85.22 21.57
N THR A 2 34.77 -83.97 21.21
CA THR A 2 35.80 -83.10 21.76
C THR A 2 35.45 -81.63 21.49
N THR A 3 35.63 -80.82 22.51
CA THR A 3 35.62 -79.35 22.53
C THR A 3 36.66 -78.73 21.60
N ARG A 4 36.33 -77.59 20.96
CA ARG A 4 37.34 -76.57 20.64
C ARG A 4 36.83 -75.17 20.97
N ASN A 5 37.65 -74.49 21.75
CA ASN A 5 37.48 -73.22 22.44
C ASN A 5 38.14 -72.10 21.60
N GLY A 6 37.63 -70.86 21.62
CA GLY A 6 38.28 -69.79 20.83
C GLY A 6 37.64 -68.38 20.80
N ARG A 7 37.57 -67.72 21.97
CA ARG A 7 37.69 -66.27 22.27
C ARG A 7 37.24 -65.17 21.25
N LYS A 8 36.32 -64.34 21.78
CA LYS A 8 36.30 -62.84 21.90
C LYS A 8 36.44 -61.98 20.62
N PHE A 9 35.47 -61.11 20.38
CA PHE A 9 35.58 -59.63 20.47
C PHE A 9 34.20 -59.00 20.26
N GLY A 10 33.83 -58.06 21.13
CA GLY A 10 32.56 -57.34 21.02
C GLY A 10 32.60 -56.29 19.91
N LEU A 11 31.46 -56.09 19.25
CA LEU A 11 31.16 -54.84 18.57
C LEU A 11 29.68 -54.52 18.79
N ARG A 12 29.43 -53.69 19.81
CA ARG A 12 28.25 -52.83 19.86
C ARG A 12 28.47 -51.74 18.81
N ALA A 13 27.63 -51.66 17.78
CA ALA A 13 27.62 -50.52 16.89
C ALA A 13 26.20 -50.28 16.37
N CYS A 14 25.53 -49.38 17.09
CA CYS A 14 24.59 -48.35 16.64
C CYS A 14 23.67 -48.67 15.44
N LEU A 15 22.39 -48.86 15.76
CA LEU A 15 21.28 -48.43 14.90
C LEU A 15 21.44 -46.93 14.60
N ALA A 16 22.08 -46.61 13.48
CA ALA A 16 22.00 -45.28 12.89
C ALA A 16 20.61 -45.16 12.23
N GLY A 17 19.62 -44.72 13.01
CA GLY A 17 18.37 -44.22 12.46
C GLY A 17 18.68 -42.98 11.64
N ALA A 18 18.67 -43.12 10.32
CA ALA A 18 18.70 -41.99 9.41
C ALA A 18 17.40 -41.20 9.60
N LEU A 19 17.42 -40.18 10.46
CA LEU A 19 16.44 -39.11 10.39
C LEU A 19 16.62 -38.43 9.02
N LEU A 20 15.73 -38.78 8.09
CA LEU A 20 15.42 -37.94 6.94
C LEU A 20 14.93 -36.61 7.49
N THR A 21 15.83 -35.64 7.62
CA THR A 21 15.46 -34.23 7.74
C THR A 21 14.79 -33.86 6.42
N LEU A 22 13.47 -33.95 6.38
CA LEU A 22 12.69 -33.26 5.35
C LEU A 22 13.15 -31.79 5.41
N PRO A 23 13.71 -31.21 4.33
CA PRO A 23 13.96 -29.78 4.30
C PRO A 23 12.63 -29.12 4.64
N GLY A 24 12.62 -28.32 5.70
CA GLY A 24 11.42 -27.63 6.14
C GLY A 24 10.83 -26.93 4.92
N LEU A 25 9.54 -27.18 4.67
CA LEU A 25 8.76 -26.31 3.78
C LEU A 25 8.90 -24.91 4.38
N ALA A 26 9.82 -24.11 3.84
CA ALA A 26 9.89 -22.70 4.16
C ALA A 26 8.51 -22.16 3.77
N LEU A 27 7.70 -21.84 4.78
CA LEU A 27 6.41 -21.21 4.54
C LEU A 27 6.72 -19.91 3.83
N ALA A 28 6.19 -19.77 2.61
CA ALA A 28 6.36 -18.57 1.83
C ALA A 28 5.98 -17.34 2.66
N ASP A 29 6.88 -16.35 2.74
CA ASP A 29 6.69 -15.11 3.48
C ASP A 29 6.28 -13.99 2.51
N VAL A 30 5.26 -13.22 2.87
CA VAL A 30 4.79 -12.10 2.05
C VAL A 30 5.91 -11.09 1.77
N ASN A 31 6.82 -10.89 2.74
CA ASN A 31 7.97 -10.01 2.64
C ASN A 31 9.02 -10.53 1.66
N ASP A 32 9.23 -11.84 1.54
CA ASP A 32 10.15 -12.41 0.57
C ASP A 32 9.67 -12.12 -0.85
N GLY A 33 8.36 -12.24 -1.08
CA GLY A 33 7.76 -11.83 -2.35
C GLY A 33 7.88 -10.33 -2.62
N VAL A 34 7.72 -9.47 -1.60
CA VAL A 34 7.96 -8.02 -1.73
C VAL A 34 9.42 -7.74 -2.08
N ALA A 35 10.36 -8.40 -1.41
CA ALA A 35 11.79 -8.25 -1.68
C ALA A 35 12.15 -8.70 -3.10
N ALA A 36 11.58 -9.81 -3.59
CA ALA A 36 11.74 -10.28 -4.96
C ALA A 36 11.19 -9.25 -5.97
N TRP A 37 9.98 -8.72 -5.73
CA TRP A 37 9.36 -7.70 -6.56
C TRP A 37 10.20 -6.43 -6.67
N GLU A 38 10.76 -5.95 -5.55
CA GLU A 38 11.63 -4.77 -5.54
C GLU A 38 12.91 -4.94 -6.35
N ARG A 39 13.42 -6.17 -6.47
CA ARG A 39 14.56 -6.53 -7.33
C ARG A 39 14.18 -6.75 -8.79
N GLY A 40 12.89 -6.70 -9.12
CA GLY A 40 12.38 -6.98 -10.46
C GLY A 40 12.19 -8.47 -10.77
N ASP A 41 12.37 -9.35 -9.79
CA ASP A 41 12.12 -10.78 -9.91
C ASP A 41 10.64 -11.08 -9.66
N TYR A 42 9.82 -10.76 -10.65
CA TYR A 42 8.37 -10.81 -10.51
C TYR A 42 7.81 -12.23 -10.48
N GLU A 43 8.46 -13.19 -11.12
CA GLU A 43 8.03 -14.60 -11.12
C GLU A 43 8.20 -15.20 -9.72
N THR A 44 9.35 -14.99 -9.09
CA THR A 44 9.58 -15.39 -7.70
C THR A 44 8.62 -14.67 -6.76
N ALA A 45 8.42 -13.35 -6.94
CA ALA A 45 7.47 -12.60 -6.11
C ALA A 45 6.05 -13.20 -6.13
N VAL A 46 5.56 -13.52 -7.33
CA VAL A 46 4.26 -14.18 -7.51
C VAL A 46 4.25 -15.55 -6.84
N ALA A 47 5.32 -16.35 -7.00
CA ALA A 47 5.40 -17.68 -6.41
C ALA A 47 5.30 -17.62 -4.88
N GLU A 48 6.03 -16.69 -4.24
CA GLU A 48 5.99 -16.49 -2.79
C GLU A 48 4.62 -16.00 -2.31
N TRP A 49 3.91 -15.16 -3.08
CA TRP A 49 2.60 -14.67 -2.66
C TRP A 49 1.45 -15.67 -2.83
N ARG A 50 1.58 -16.68 -3.70
CA ARG A 50 0.49 -17.65 -3.97
C ARG A 50 0.04 -18.41 -2.72
N GLY A 51 1.00 -18.89 -1.93
CA GLY A 51 0.72 -19.63 -0.70
C GLY A 51 -0.07 -18.80 0.32
N PRO A 52 0.47 -17.67 0.81
CA PRO A 52 -0.19 -16.80 1.77
C PRO A 52 -1.53 -16.26 1.26
N ALA A 53 -1.62 -15.87 -0.01
CA ALA A 53 -2.88 -15.39 -0.59
C ALA A 53 -3.97 -16.46 -0.61
N GLY A 54 -3.60 -17.72 -0.88
CA GLY A 54 -4.50 -18.87 -0.80
C GLY A 54 -4.96 -19.18 0.63
N GLN A 55 -4.15 -18.83 1.63
CA GLN A 55 -4.47 -18.93 3.05
C GLN A 55 -5.27 -17.73 3.59
N GLY A 56 -5.53 -16.73 2.76
CA GLY A 56 -6.33 -15.56 3.14
C GLY A 56 -5.52 -14.30 3.45
N ASP A 57 -4.19 -14.32 3.36
CA ASP A 57 -3.38 -13.14 3.68
C ASP A 57 -3.73 -11.95 2.76
N ALA A 58 -4.18 -10.85 3.35
CA ALA A 58 -4.70 -9.70 2.61
C ALA A 58 -3.61 -8.91 1.86
N ASP A 59 -2.39 -8.87 2.38
CA ASP A 59 -1.25 -8.20 1.73
C ASP A 59 -0.80 -9.01 0.50
N ALA A 60 -0.70 -10.34 0.63
CA ALA A 60 -0.40 -11.23 -0.47
C ALA A 60 -1.48 -11.22 -1.56
N GLN A 61 -2.76 -11.21 -1.16
CA GLN A 61 -3.88 -11.04 -2.11
C GLN A 61 -3.77 -9.71 -2.85
N PHE A 62 -3.52 -8.60 -2.13
CA PHE A 62 -3.31 -7.30 -2.76
C PHE A 62 -2.14 -7.33 -3.77
N ASN A 63 -1.01 -7.94 -3.39
CA ASN A 63 0.18 -8.03 -4.23
C ASN A 63 -0.06 -8.88 -5.48
N LEU A 64 -0.76 -10.01 -5.38
CA LEU A 64 -1.19 -10.79 -6.55
C LEU A 64 -2.16 -10.00 -7.44
N GLY A 65 -3.08 -9.23 -6.85
CA GLY A 65 -3.95 -8.34 -7.61
C GLY A 65 -3.15 -7.32 -8.44
N GLN A 66 -2.05 -6.79 -7.89
CA GLN A 66 -1.14 -5.90 -8.60
C GLN A 66 -0.35 -6.63 -9.70
N ALA A 67 0.14 -7.84 -9.43
CA ALA A 67 0.83 -8.66 -10.42
C ALA A 67 -0.05 -8.92 -11.65
N TYR A 68 -1.30 -9.35 -11.45
CA TYR A 68 -2.27 -9.57 -12.52
C TYR A 68 -2.67 -8.28 -13.24
N ARG A 69 -2.84 -7.16 -12.53
CA ARG A 69 -3.18 -5.88 -13.15
C ARG A 69 -2.08 -5.38 -14.08
N LEU A 70 -0.82 -5.61 -13.69
CA LEU A 70 0.37 -5.11 -14.40
C LEU A 70 0.97 -6.13 -15.39
N GLY A 71 0.54 -7.39 -15.36
CA GLY A 71 1.14 -8.46 -16.15
C GLY A 71 2.60 -8.75 -15.77
N ARG A 72 2.93 -8.68 -14.48
CA ARG A 72 4.31 -8.87 -13.98
C ARG A 72 4.41 -10.18 -13.22
N GLY A 73 5.25 -11.11 -13.72
CA GLY A 73 5.39 -12.46 -13.16
C GLY A 73 4.19 -13.37 -13.42
N VAL A 74 3.14 -12.84 -14.06
CA VAL A 74 1.94 -13.52 -14.54
C VAL A 74 1.44 -12.81 -15.80
N GLU A 75 0.66 -13.50 -16.62
CA GLU A 75 -0.06 -12.86 -17.71
C GLU A 75 -1.04 -11.80 -17.17
N GLN A 76 -1.15 -10.67 -17.87
CA GLN A 76 -2.05 -9.60 -17.47
C GLN A 76 -3.51 -10.07 -17.49
N ASN A 77 -4.21 -9.91 -16.38
CA ASN A 77 -5.62 -10.29 -16.26
C ASN A 77 -6.34 -9.37 -15.27
N THR A 78 -7.08 -8.39 -15.80
CA THR A 78 -7.79 -7.40 -15.01
C THR A 78 -8.93 -7.99 -14.17
N ARG A 79 -9.56 -9.08 -14.63
CA ARG A 79 -10.60 -9.77 -13.83
C ARG A 79 -10.01 -10.49 -12.64
N GLN A 80 -8.88 -11.18 -12.80
CA GLN A 80 -8.17 -11.77 -11.66
C GLN A 80 -7.69 -10.69 -10.68
N ALA A 81 -7.19 -9.56 -11.18
CA ALA A 81 -6.84 -8.42 -10.34
C ALA A 81 -8.03 -7.94 -9.49
N GLU A 82 -9.21 -7.80 -10.10
CA GLU A 82 -10.45 -7.43 -9.41
C GLU A 82 -10.78 -8.40 -8.26
N VAL A 83 -10.76 -9.72 -8.53
CA VAL A 83 -11.02 -10.75 -7.52
C VAL A 83 -10.08 -10.60 -6.33
N TYR A 84 -8.78 -10.49 -6.58
CA TYR A 84 -7.77 -10.39 -5.52
C TYR A 84 -7.88 -9.09 -4.72
N TYR A 85 -8.15 -7.95 -5.39
CA TYR A 85 -8.42 -6.71 -4.66
C TYR A 85 -9.68 -6.79 -3.83
N ALA A 86 -10.76 -7.38 -4.35
CA ALA A 86 -12.00 -7.54 -3.61
C ALA A 86 -11.81 -8.41 -2.37
N LYS A 87 -11.07 -9.52 -2.47
CA LYS A 87 -10.72 -10.37 -1.32
C LYS A 87 -9.94 -9.61 -0.25
N ALA A 88 -8.89 -8.88 -0.62
CA ALA A 88 -8.11 -8.09 0.33
C ALA A 88 -8.94 -6.94 0.92
N ALA A 89 -9.73 -6.25 0.11
CA ALA A 89 -10.60 -5.15 0.54
C ALA A 89 -11.69 -5.62 1.52
N ALA A 90 -12.26 -6.81 1.32
CA ALA A 90 -13.23 -7.42 2.24
C ALA A 90 -12.63 -7.71 3.63
N GLN A 91 -11.31 -7.78 3.74
CA GLN A 91 -10.57 -7.91 5.00
C GLN A 91 -10.11 -6.56 5.57
N GLY A 92 -10.54 -5.45 4.96
CA GLY A 92 -10.17 -4.11 5.40
C GLY A 92 -8.85 -3.58 4.82
N HIS A 93 -8.24 -4.26 3.84
CA HIS A 93 -6.99 -3.80 3.23
C HIS A 93 -7.23 -2.55 2.35
N LEU A 94 -6.90 -1.37 2.88
CA LEU A 94 -7.25 -0.07 2.30
C LEU A 94 -6.71 0.15 0.89
N LYS A 95 -5.43 -0.18 0.64
CA LYS A 95 -4.86 -0.01 -0.71
C LYS A 95 -5.53 -0.91 -1.73
N ALA A 96 -6.08 -2.06 -1.32
CA ALA A 96 -6.82 -2.94 -2.21
C ALA A 96 -8.19 -2.35 -2.53
N ALA A 97 -8.89 -1.83 -1.52
CA ALA A 97 -10.15 -1.11 -1.69
C ALA A 97 -10.01 0.09 -2.63
N ASP A 98 -8.95 0.90 -2.47
CA ASP A 98 -8.68 2.06 -3.31
C ASP A 98 -8.42 1.65 -4.78
N ASN A 99 -7.64 0.57 -5.01
CA ASN A 99 -7.36 0.07 -6.36
C ASN A 99 -8.58 -0.64 -6.98
N LEU A 100 -9.41 -1.31 -6.18
CA LEU A 100 -10.69 -1.88 -6.63
C LEU A 100 -11.63 -0.77 -7.12
N GLY A 101 -11.81 0.29 -6.33
CA GLY A 101 -12.63 1.44 -6.72
C GLY A 101 -12.16 2.05 -8.05
N LEU A 102 -10.86 2.26 -8.22
CA LEU A 102 -10.31 2.78 -9.47
C LEU A 102 -10.52 1.82 -10.65
N LEU A 103 -10.32 0.51 -10.44
CA LEU A 103 -10.53 -0.50 -11.47
C LEU A 103 -11.99 -0.56 -11.93
N LEU A 104 -12.94 -0.57 -10.99
CA LEU A 104 -14.37 -0.53 -11.27
C LEU A 104 -14.74 0.72 -12.06
N PHE A 105 -14.22 1.88 -11.67
CA PHE A 105 -14.47 3.14 -12.36
C PHE A 105 -13.96 3.11 -13.81
N GLN A 106 -12.73 2.61 -14.03
CA GLN A 106 -12.13 2.46 -15.35
C GLN A 106 -12.89 1.49 -16.25
N ASN A 107 -13.50 0.46 -15.67
CA ASN A 107 -14.34 -0.51 -16.37
C ASN A 107 -15.78 -0.02 -16.61
N GLY A 108 -16.09 1.25 -16.27
CA GLY A 108 -17.41 1.85 -16.47
C GLY A 108 -18.44 1.51 -15.39
N ARG A 109 -18.08 0.74 -14.36
CA ARG A 109 -18.94 0.36 -13.22
C ARG A 109 -18.88 1.43 -12.14
N ARG A 110 -19.23 2.67 -12.49
CA ARG A 110 -18.97 3.86 -11.66
C ARG A 110 -19.84 3.91 -10.40
N GLU A 111 -21.06 3.40 -10.47
CA GLU A 111 -21.98 3.28 -9.33
C GLU A 111 -21.38 2.37 -8.25
N GLU A 112 -20.83 1.22 -8.66
CA GLU A 112 -20.16 0.28 -7.76
C GLU A 112 -18.84 0.84 -7.21
N ALA A 113 -18.14 1.65 -8.02
CA ALA A 113 -16.89 2.30 -7.61
C ALA A 113 -17.10 3.40 -6.56
N MET A 114 -18.23 4.12 -6.62
CA MET A 114 -18.41 5.37 -5.87
C MET A 114 -18.22 5.25 -4.35
N PRO A 115 -18.72 4.19 -3.66
CA PRO A 115 -18.44 4.00 -2.23
C PRO A 115 -16.95 3.94 -1.89
N TYR A 116 -16.13 3.31 -2.74
CA TYR A 116 -14.68 3.25 -2.57
C TYR A 116 -14.03 4.60 -2.85
N VAL A 117 -14.49 5.28 -3.90
CA VAL A 117 -13.98 6.61 -4.28
C VAL A 117 -14.23 7.62 -3.17
N VAL A 118 -15.43 7.64 -2.59
CA VAL A 118 -15.76 8.51 -1.46
C VAL A 118 -14.87 8.21 -0.26
N ASP A 119 -14.79 6.95 0.15
CA ASP A 119 -14.00 6.50 1.30
C ASP A 119 -12.50 6.80 1.13
N ALA A 120 -11.95 6.64 -0.08
CA ALA A 120 -10.56 6.98 -0.41
C ALA A 120 -10.32 8.50 -0.46
N ALA A 121 -11.26 9.27 -1.02
CA ALA A 121 -11.16 10.74 -1.08
C ALA A 121 -11.21 11.37 0.32
N GLU A 122 -12.02 10.82 1.21
CA GLU A 122 -12.08 11.23 2.62
C GLU A 122 -10.78 10.96 3.36
N ARG A 123 -10.03 9.91 3.00
CA ARG A 123 -8.66 9.66 3.48
C ARG A 123 -7.58 10.49 2.79
N GLY A 124 -7.95 11.21 1.73
CA GLY A 124 -7.05 12.07 0.98
C GLY A 124 -6.25 11.38 -0.13
N ASP A 125 -6.73 10.26 -0.70
CA ASP A 125 -6.13 9.76 -1.95
C ASP A 125 -6.37 10.78 -3.08
N PRO A 126 -5.32 11.32 -3.73
CA PRO A 126 -5.47 12.38 -4.72
C PRO A 126 -6.27 11.97 -5.96
N ARG A 127 -6.19 10.69 -6.37
CA ARG A 127 -6.92 10.19 -7.54
C ARG A 127 -8.40 10.09 -7.21
N ALA A 128 -8.74 9.62 -6.01
CA ALA A 128 -10.11 9.55 -5.54
C ALA A 128 -10.71 10.95 -5.32
N GLN A 129 -9.95 11.90 -4.75
CA GLN A 129 -10.36 13.31 -4.64
C GLN A 129 -10.64 13.91 -6.01
N TYR A 130 -9.81 13.61 -7.02
CA TYR A 130 -10.06 14.01 -8.40
C TYR A 130 -11.38 13.45 -8.93
N LEU A 131 -11.60 12.13 -8.82
CA LEU A 131 -12.81 11.48 -9.31
C LEU A 131 -14.07 12.00 -8.62
N LEU A 132 -14.05 12.13 -7.29
CA LEU A 132 -15.18 12.67 -6.53
C LEU A 132 -15.42 14.16 -6.84
N GLY A 133 -14.34 14.93 -7.09
CA GLY A 133 -14.44 16.32 -7.49
C GLY A 133 -15.14 16.49 -8.84
N ILE A 134 -14.78 15.68 -9.84
CA ILE A 134 -15.47 15.66 -11.14
C ILE A 134 -16.94 15.23 -10.97
N ALA A 135 -17.20 14.24 -10.12
CA ALA A 135 -18.56 13.76 -9.86
C ALA A 135 -19.47 14.87 -9.26
N HIS A 136 -18.95 15.61 -8.27
CA HIS A 136 -19.64 16.79 -7.72
C HIS A 136 -19.75 17.95 -8.71
N PHE A 137 -18.81 18.11 -9.64
CA PHE A 137 -18.87 19.18 -10.64
C PHE A 137 -20.02 18.95 -11.63
N ASN A 138 -20.12 17.73 -12.15
CA ASN A 138 -21.12 17.31 -13.11
C ASN A 138 -22.49 17.04 -12.46
N GLY A 139 -22.49 16.59 -11.20
CA GLY A 139 -23.69 16.09 -10.52
C GLY A 139 -24.08 14.67 -10.93
N ASP A 140 -23.12 13.86 -11.39
CA ASP A 140 -23.32 12.44 -11.68
C ASP A 140 -22.95 11.60 -10.46
N LEU A 141 -23.82 10.63 -10.11
CA LEU A 141 -23.67 9.70 -8.97
C LEU A 141 -23.73 10.33 -7.58
N VAL A 142 -23.33 11.60 -7.46
CA VAL A 142 -23.41 12.42 -6.25
C VAL A 142 -24.08 13.75 -6.58
N ALA A 143 -24.70 14.39 -5.59
CA ALA A 143 -25.31 15.69 -5.78
C ALA A 143 -24.27 16.71 -6.25
N ARG A 144 -24.67 17.56 -7.20
CA ARG A 144 -23.81 18.64 -7.69
C ARG A 144 -23.47 19.61 -6.56
N ASP A 145 -22.19 19.84 -6.35
CA ASP A 145 -21.64 20.74 -5.32
C ASP A 145 -20.33 21.34 -5.85
N TRP A 146 -20.42 22.51 -6.48
CA TRP A 146 -19.26 23.14 -7.11
C TRP A 146 -18.21 23.62 -6.11
N VAL A 147 -18.62 24.01 -4.90
CA VAL A 147 -17.69 24.41 -3.83
C VAL A 147 -16.85 23.21 -3.39
N ARG A 148 -17.50 22.08 -3.09
CA ARG A 148 -16.81 20.84 -2.73
C ARG A 148 -16.01 20.28 -3.90
N ALA A 149 -16.55 20.30 -5.11
CA ALA A 149 -15.85 19.87 -6.32
C ALA A 149 -14.52 20.60 -6.47
N TYR A 150 -14.55 21.94 -6.45
CA TYR A 150 -13.36 22.75 -6.64
C TYR A 150 -12.35 22.56 -5.50
N ALA A 151 -12.80 22.39 -4.26
CA ALA A 151 -11.94 22.10 -3.13
C ALA A 151 -11.22 20.75 -3.26
N LEU A 152 -11.93 19.70 -3.68
CA LEU A 152 -11.37 18.36 -3.91
C LEU A 152 -10.35 18.36 -5.07
N ILE A 153 -10.66 19.01 -6.20
CA ILE A 153 -9.70 19.13 -7.30
C ILE A 153 -8.48 19.96 -6.88
N THR A 154 -8.66 20.99 -6.05
CA THR A 154 -7.54 21.78 -5.51
C THR A 154 -6.60 20.90 -4.66
N LEU A 155 -7.15 20.01 -3.83
CA LEU A 155 -6.34 19.06 -3.05
C LEU A 155 -5.60 18.06 -3.96
N ALA A 156 -6.27 17.51 -4.96
CA ALA A 156 -5.65 16.61 -5.93
C ALA A 156 -4.52 17.28 -6.73
N ASN A 157 -4.72 18.54 -7.15
CA ASN A 157 -3.72 19.34 -7.84
C ASN A 157 -2.52 19.66 -6.94
N ALA A 158 -2.76 20.04 -5.69
CA ALA A 158 -1.70 20.28 -4.70
C ALA A 158 -0.87 19.02 -4.40
N ALA A 159 -1.47 17.84 -4.54
CA ALA A 159 -0.77 16.56 -4.44
C ALA A 159 -0.02 16.15 -5.72
N GLY A 160 -0.01 17.00 -6.75
CA GLY A 160 0.75 16.81 -7.99
C GLY A 160 0.07 15.89 -9.02
N LEU A 161 -1.24 15.66 -8.93
CA LEU A 161 -1.96 14.88 -9.93
C LEU A 161 -2.05 15.67 -11.25
N PRO A 162 -1.40 15.23 -12.35
CA PRO A 162 -1.26 16.05 -13.57
C PRO A 162 -2.60 16.46 -14.19
N GLN A 163 -3.61 15.59 -14.13
CA GLN A 163 -4.94 15.83 -14.69
C GLN A 163 -5.75 16.86 -13.90
N ALA A 164 -5.39 17.13 -12.65
CA ALA A 164 -6.14 18.05 -11.81
C ALA A 164 -5.95 19.51 -12.27
N ALA A 165 -4.76 19.88 -12.74
CA ALA A 165 -4.48 21.24 -13.22
C ALA A 165 -5.38 21.63 -14.41
N SER A 166 -5.53 20.75 -15.40
CA SER A 166 -6.40 21.00 -16.55
C SER A 166 -7.89 21.01 -16.15
N ALA A 167 -8.30 20.13 -15.23
CA ALA A 167 -9.66 20.13 -14.70
C ALA A 167 -9.98 21.45 -13.96
N MET A 168 -9.05 22.01 -13.19
CA MET A 168 -9.25 23.31 -12.55
C MET A 168 -9.50 24.42 -13.57
N GLN A 169 -8.70 24.47 -14.64
CA GLN A 169 -8.88 25.47 -15.71
C GLN A 169 -10.26 25.37 -16.37
N GLN A 170 -10.76 24.14 -16.57
CA GLN A 170 -12.11 23.92 -17.08
C GLN A 170 -13.17 24.34 -16.06
N MET A 171 -12.98 24.03 -14.79
CA MET A 171 -13.91 24.43 -13.74
C MET A 171 -13.96 25.95 -13.58
N ASP A 172 -12.85 26.66 -13.77
CA ASP A 172 -12.76 28.12 -13.68
C ASP A 172 -13.65 28.86 -14.69
N THR A 173 -13.98 28.24 -15.83
CA THR A 173 -14.89 28.81 -16.83
C THR A 173 -16.37 28.64 -16.45
N HIS A 174 -16.68 27.70 -15.55
CA HIS A 174 -18.04 27.31 -15.19
C HIS A 174 -18.42 27.71 -13.76
N ILE A 175 -17.47 27.70 -12.83
CA ILE A 175 -17.72 27.95 -11.41
C ILE A 175 -17.52 29.45 -11.08
N PRO A 176 -18.56 30.14 -10.59
CA PRO A 176 -18.48 31.53 -10.17
C PRO A 176 -17.37 31.78 -9.15
N LEU A 177 -16.80 32.99 -9.19
CA LEU A 177 -15.65 33.36 -8.35
C LEU A 177 -15.96 33.23 -6.85
N ASP A 178 -17.17 33.60 -6.41
CA ASP A 178 -17.60 33.49 -5.01
C ASP A 178 -17.59 32.04 -4.52
N GLN A 179 -18.01 31.08 -5.35
CA GLN A 179 -17.96 29.66 -5.00
C GLN A 179 -16.53 29.12 -4.99
N ARG A 180 -15.65 29.59 -5.89
CA ARG A 180 -14.22 29.25 -5.84
C ARG A 180 -13.55 29.80 -4.59
N GLN A 181 -13.92 31.01 -4.14
CA GLN A 181 -13.43 31.57 -2.88
C GLN A 181 -13.91 30.75 -1.66
N GLN A 182 -15.19 30.33 -1.65
CA GLN A 182 -15.71 29.42 -0.62
C GLN A 182 -14.96 28.08 -0.61
N ALA A 183 -14.64 27.54 -1.79
CA ALA A 183 -13.89 26.30 -1.91
C ALA A 183 -12.49 26.40 -1.28
N GLN A 184 -11.80 27.54 -1.45
CA GLN A 184 -10.50 27.78 -0.80
C GLN A 184 -10.60 27.76 0.73
N ALA A 185 -11.71 28.22 1.31
CA ALA A 185 -11.95 28.12 2.76
C ALA A 185 -12.23 26.68 3.21
N LEU A 186 -12.79 25.83 2.34
CA LEU A 186 -13.11 24.42 2.62
C LEU A 186 -11.87 23.50 2.58
N VAL A 187 -10.88 23.80 1.72
CA VAL A 187 -9.68 22.97 1.50
C VAL A 187 -8.96 22.59 2.81
N PRO A 188 -8.64 23.53 3.74
CA PRO A 188 -7.96 23.17 4.99
C PRO A 188 -8.80 22.26 5.90
N GLN A 189 -10.12 22.39 5.87
CA GLN A 189 -11.02 21.54 6.66
C GLN A 189 -11.01 20.11 6.12
N LEU A 190 -11.14 19.94 4.80
CA LEU A 190 -11.06 18.61 4.17
C LEU A 190 -9.71 17.94 4.44
N LYS A 191 -8.60 18.70 4.35
CA LYS A 191 -7.27 18.18 4.68
C LYS A 191 -7.17 17.69 6.12
N ARG A 192 -7.63 18.48 7.10
CA ARG A 192 -7.63 18.08 8.52
C ARG A 192 -8.49 16.84 8.76
N ASN A 193 -9.65 16.75 8.11
CA ASN A 193 -10.52 15.59 8.23
C ASN A 193 -9.84 14.33 7.68
N ALA A 194 -9.15 14.44 6.54
CA ALA A 194 -8.38 13.34 5.96
C ALA A 194 -7.21 12.91 6.85
N ASP A 195 -6.47 13.87 7.42
CA ASP A 195 -5.40 13.59 8.37
C ASP A 195 -5.92 12.88 9.63
N ALA A 196 -7.05 13.34 10.17
CA ALA A 196 -7.71 12.72 11.31
C ALA A 196 -8.21 11.30 11.00
N GLN A 197 -8.80 11.07 9.83
CA GLN A 197 -9.23 9.74 9.40
C GLN A 197 -8.03 8.79 9.30
N ARG A 198 -6.94 9.20 8.64
CA ARG A 198 -5.72 8.39 8.57
C ARG A 198 -5.17 8.07 9.96
N ALA A 199 -5.08 9.06 10.84
CA ALA A 199 -4.61 8.87 12.21
C ALA A 199 -5.47 7.88 13.00
N SER A 200 -6.80 7.99 12.92
CA SER A 200 -7.72 7.07 13.60
C SER A 200 -7.59 5.62 13.12
N ARG A 201 -7.29 5.42 11.83
CA ARG A 201 -7.08 4.09 11.24
C ARG A 201 -5.76 3.46 11.68
N PHE A 202 -4.69 4.24 11.77
CA PHE A 202 -3.43 3.76 12.35
C PHE A 202 -3.62 3.33 13.81
N ALA A 203 -4.31 4.14 14.62
CA ALA A 203 -4.61 3.79 16.01
C ALA A 203 -5.47 2.51 16.14
N ALA A 204 -6.44 2.32 15.23
CA ALA A 204 -7.25 1.10 15.21
C ALA A 204 -6.43 -0.16 14.83
N ALA A 205 -5.46 -0.02 13.91
CA ALA A 205 -4.57 -1.12 13.55
C ALA A 205 -3.66 -1.54 14.71
N ASP A 206 -3.15 -0.57 15.49
CA ASP A 206 -2.32 -0.87 16.66
C ASP A 206 -3.11 -1.66 17.73
N LEU A 207 -4.35 -1.26 18.02
CA LEU A 207 -5.22 -1.93 18.99
C LEU A 207 -5.71 -3.31 18.51
N GLY A 208 -5.92 -3.48 17.20
CA GLY A 208 -6.29 -4.76 16.59
C GLY A 208 -5.17 -5.81 16.59
N THR A 209 -3.92 -5.41 16.83
CA THR A 209 -2.78 -6.33 16.98
C THR A 209 -2.55 -6.82 18.41
N SER A 210 -3.41 -6.43 19.37
CA SER A 210 -3.27 -6.83 20.79
C SER A 210 -4.13 -8.02 21.24
N ASP A 211 -5.01 -8.58 20.40
CA ASP A 211 -5.78 -9.78 20.76
C ASP A 211 -5.16 -11.07 20.22
N ALA A 212 -4.05 -11.46 20.86
CA ALA A 212 -3.69 -12.87 20.97
C ALA A 212 -4.33 -13.43 22.25
N ALA A 213 -5.55 -13.97 22.08
CA ALA A 213 -6.28 -14.91 22.93
C ALA A 213 -6.34 -14.71 24.47
N PRO A 214 -7.54 -14.75 25.07
CA PRO A 214 -7.72 -15.38 26.36
C PRO A 214 -8.32 -16.77 26.19
N SER A 215 -7.53 -17.73 26.64
CA SER A 215 -7.88 -19.09 27.01
C SER A 215 -9.21 -19.15 27.76
N ARG A 216 -10.02 -20.14 27.38
CA ARG A 216 -11.26 -20.53 28.06
C ARG A 216 -10.99 -20.79 29.55
N SER A 217 -11.83 -20.22 30.40
CA SER A 217 -12.20 -20.84 31.68
C SER A 217 -13.62 -20.41 32.01
N ALA A 218 -14.55 -21.33 31.75
CA ALA A 218 -15.92 -21.24 32.19
C ALA A 218 -15.97 -21.53 33.69
N SER A 219 -16.59 -20.64 34.47
CA SER A 219 -17.13 -20.98 35.78
C SER A 219 -18.58 -20.52 35.84
N VAL A 220 -19.46 -21.51 35.89
CA VAL A 220 -20.89 -21.36 36.19
C VAL A 220 -21.06 -21.56 37.70
N PRO A 221 -21.96 -20.81 38.35
CA PRO A 221 -22.75 -21.36 39.45
C PRO A 221 -24.25 -21.27 39.09
N ALA A 222 -24.98 -22.38 38.99
CA ALA A 222 -25.55 -23.24 40.05
C ALA A 222 -26.76 -22.59 40.77
N ALA A 223 -27.83 -23.37 40.91
CA ALA A 223 -29.23 -22.94 40.98
C ALA A 223 -29.91 -23.03 42.38
N ALA A 224 -30.92 -22.15 42.60
CA ALA A 224 -32.22 -22.28 43.32
C ALA A 224 -32.26 -22.65 44.85
N PRO A 225 -33.34 -22.32 45.63
CA PRO A 225 -34.73 -22.82 45.46
C PRO A 225 -35.88 -21.79 45.67
N PRO A 226 -37.17 -22.18 45.50
CA PRO A 226 -38.34 -21.28 45.42
C PRO A 226 -39.27 -21.32 46.66
N VAL A 227 -40.48 -20.72 46.53
CA VAL A 227 -41.71 -20.71 47.42
C VAL A 227 -41.84 -19.36 48.20
N ALA A 228 -42.95 -18.60 48.28
CA ALA A 228 -44.40 -18.79 48.06
C ALA A 228 -45.15 -17.45 47.78
N THR A 229 -46.39 -17.60 47.32
CA THR A 229 -47.53 -16.70 46.99
C THR A 229 -48.04 -15.77 48.11
N SER A 230 -48.40 -14.51 47.80
CA SER A 230 -49.74 -13.89 48.08
C SER A 230 -49.83 -12.34 47.90
N ALA A 231 -50.70 -11.91 46.96
CA ALA A 231 -51.66 -10.79 46.96
C ALA A 231 -51.26 -9.29 47.24
N PRO A 232 -52.09 -8.30 46.79
CA PRO A 232 -51.60 -7.05 46.18
C PRO A 232 -51.79 -5.79 47.04
N GLY A 233 -50.91 -4.78 46.84
CA GLY A 233 -51.14 -3.45 47.38
C GLY A 233 -50.04 -2.43 47.09
N VAL A 234 -50.41 -1.40 46.31
CA VAL A 234 -49.78 -0.06 46.17
C VAL A 234 -48.50 0.06 45.31
N PRO A 235 -48.51 0.84 44.20
CA PRO A 235 -47.30 1.14 43.44
C PRO A 235 -46.56 2.34 44.05
N THR A 236 -45.31 2.11 44.46
CA THR A 236 -44.31 3.17 44.75
C THR A 236 -43.40 3.32 43.52
N PRO A 237 -43.00 4.54 43.10
CA PRO A 237 -42.34 4.74 41.81
C PRO A 237 -40.93 4.15 41.78
N GLY A 238 -40.75 3.10 40.97
CA GLY A 238 -39.48 2.47 40.68
C GLY A 238 -38.76 3.16 39.52
N ARG A 239 -37.48 3.46 39.76
CA ARG A 239 -36.33 3.59 38.84
C ARG A 239 -36.65 3.52 37.33
N PRO A 240 -36.20 4.48 36.50
CA PRO A 240 -36.37 4.37 35.06
C PRO A 240 -35.66 3.12 34.54
N ASP A 241 -36.40 2.33 33.75
CA ASP A 241 -35.90 1.20 33.00
C ASP A 241 -34.60 1.59 32.29
N ARG A 242 -33.51 0.91 32.66
CA ARG A 242 -32.27 0.96 31.88
C ARG A 242 -32.55 0.16 30.60
N ILE A 243 -33.08 0.84 29.60
CA ILE A 243 -33.15 0.35 28.22
C ILE A 243 -31.75 -0.19 27.87
N PRO A 244 -31.61 -1.47 27.47
CA PRO A 244 -30.35 -1.99 26.97
C PRO A 244 -29.90 -1.11 25.82
N ARG A 245 -28.74 -0.45 25.96
CA ARG A 245 -28.16 0.30 24.84
C ARG A 245 -27.99 -0.69 23.69
N PRO A 246 -28.41 -0.35 22.45
CA PRO A 246 -28.13 -1.20 21.31
C PRO A 246 -26.63 -1.45 21.27
N ILE A 247 -26.25 -2.72 21.12
CA ILE A 247 -24.89 -3.13 20.86
C ILE A 247 -24.37 -2.25 19.73
N THR A 248 -23.29 -1.51 19.97
CA THR A 248 -22.63 -0.71 18.94
C THR A 248 -22.30 -1.66 17.80
N GLN A 249 -23.10 -1.63 16.74
CA GLN A 249 -22.78 -2.34 15.52
C GLN A 249 -21.51 -1.69 14.99
N THR A 250 -20.41 -2.43 15.01
CA THR A 250 -19.17 -2.02 14.35
C THR A 250 -19.54 -1.79 12.89
N ARG A 251 -19.70 -0.53 12.46
CA ARG A 251 -19.99 -0.21 11.07
C ARG A 251 -18.84 -0.77 10.25
N VAL A 252 -19.10 -1.87 9.56
CA VAL A 252 -18.28 -2.33 8.45
C VAL A 252 -18.23 -1.16 7.47
N ALA A 253 -17.01 -0.71 7.12
CA ALA A 253 -16.87 0.39 6.18
C ALA A 253 -17.64 0.03 4.90
N PRO A 254 -18.39 0.96 4.27
CA PRO A 254 -19.19 0.67 3.09
C PRO A 254 -18.36 0.04 1.95
N SER A 255 -17.06 0.32 1.90
CA SER A 255 -16.09 -0.32 1.00
C SER A 255 -15.88 -1.83 1.27
N VAL A 256 -15.96 -2.28 2.52
CA VAL A 256 -15.85 -3.71 2.89
C VAL A 256 -17.13 -4.47 2.49
N ALA A 257 -18.30 -3.89 2.73
CA ALA A 257 -19.57 -4.47 2.27
C ALA A 257 -19.65 -4.54 0.74
N ALA A 258 -19.25 -3.46 0.05
CA ALA A 258 -19.14 -3.47 -1.41
C ALA A 258 -18.12 -4.51 -1.90
N ALA A 259 -17.04 -4.75 -1.15
CA ALA A 259 -16.01 -5.71 -1.55
C ALA A 259 -16.53 -7.14 -1.47
N GLN A 260 -17.35 -7.46 -0.47
CA GLN A 260 -18.03 -8.75 -0.38
C GLN A 260 -18.98 -8.98 -1.57
N SER A 261 -19.72 -7.95 -1.99
CA SER A 261 -20.56 -8.00 -3.19
C SER A 261 -19.73 -8.21 -4.47
N ALA A 262 -18.59 -7.53 -4.58
CA ALA A 262 -17.67 -7.69 -5.71
C ALA A 262 -17.04 -9.09 -5.76
N ILE A 263 -16.69 -9.69 -4.62
CA ILE A 263 -16.26 -11.10 -4.55
C ILE A 263 -17.36 -12.02 -5.08
N ALA A 264 -18.61 -11.84 -4.63
CA ALA A 264 -19.73 -12.69 -5.04
C ALA A 264 -20.01 -12.60 -6.55
N GLU A 265 -19.86 -11.43 -7.16
CA GLU A 265 -19.98 -11.27 -8.61
C GLU A 265 -18.79 -11.87 -9.35
N ALA A 266 -17.57 -11.57 -8.91
CA ALA A 266 -16.36 -12.04 -9.58
C ALA A 266 -16.27 -13.58 -9.53
N SER A 267 -16.59 -14.20 -8.37
CA SER A 267 -16.66 -15.66 -8.23
C SER A 267 -17.71 -16.31 -9.13
N ARG A 268 -18.87 -15.67 -9.34
CA ARG A 268 -19.88 -16.15 -10.29
C ARG A 268 -19.38 -16.11 -11.74
N VAL A 269 -18.65 -15.06 -12.11
CA VAL A 269 -18.15 -14.87 -13.48
C VAL A 269 -16.94 -15.75 -13.79
N THR A 270 -16.06 -16.01 -12.82
CA THR A 270 -14.84 -16.82 -13.03
C THR A 270 -15.01 -18.30 -12.73
N GLY A 271 -16.14 -18.72 -12.15
CA GLY A 271 -16.39 -20.12 -11.78
C GLY A 271 -15.45 -20.65 -10.69
N THR A 272 -14.77 -19.76 -9.95
CA THR A 272 -13.80 -20.11 -8.92
C THR A 272 -14.37 -19.78 -7.55
N GLU A 273 -14.89 -20.79 -6.85
CA GLU A 273 -15.26 -20.67 -5.43
C GLU A 273 -14.02 -20.73 -4.51
N SER A 274 -12.87 -21.23 -5.00
CA SER A 274 -11.59 -21.27 -4.27
C SER A 274 -10.36 -21.15 -5.19
N PRO A 275 -9.32 -20.37 -4.83
CA PRO A 275 -8.11 -20.20 -5.64
C PRO A 275 -7.17 -21.42 -5.70
N ALA A 276 -7.45 -22.50 -4.96
CA ALA A 276 -6.73 -23.77 -5.11
C ALA A 276 -6.92 -24.40 -6.51
N ASP A 277 -8.05 -24.10 -7.17
CA ASP A 277 -8.44 -24.71 -8.45
C ASP A 277 -8.11 -23.85 -9.67
N ALA A 278 -7.63 -22.61 -9.48
CA ALA A 278 -7.32 -21.66 -10.56
C ALA A 278 -6.13 -22.07 -11.45
N GLY A 279 -5.51 -23.23 -11.19
CA GLY A 279 -4.39 -23.80 -11.96
C GLY A 279 -4.64 -25.19 -12.57
N ALA A 280 -5.79 -25.83 -12.36
CA ALA A 280 -5.98 -27.24 -12.74
C ALA A 280 -6.45 -27.48 -14.19
N THR A 281 -6.95 -26.46 -14.89
CA THR A 281 -7.56 -26.62 -16.23
C THR A 281 -6.67 -26.21 -17.41
N PHE A 282 -5.50 -25.60 -17.18
CA PHE A 282 -4.62 -25.15 -18.27
C PHE A 282 -3.64 -26.24 -18.79
N ALA A 283 -3.65 -27.44 -18.21
CA ALA A 283 -2.76 -28.55 -18.61
C ALA A 283 -3.37 -29.56 -19.61
N ARG A 284 -4.64 -29.42 -20.02
CA ARG A 284 -5.17 -30.22 -21.15
C ARG A 284 -4.80 -29.54 -22.47
N ARG A 285 -3.75 -30.07 -23.09
CA ARG A 285 -3.41 -29.84 -24.51
C ARG A 285 -4.66 -30.01 -25.37
N SER A 286 -5.11 -28.93 -25.99
CA SER A 286 -6.06 -28.98 -27.10
C SER A 286 -5.41 -29.71 -28.28
N THR A 287 -5.98 -30.84 -28.66
CA THR A 287 -5.76 -31.46 -29.97
C THR A 287 -6.38 -30.57 -31.05
N PRO A 288 -5.69 -30.25 -32.16
CA PRO A 288 -6.34 -29.58 -33.27
C PRO A 288 -7.13 -30.58 -34.10
N ALA A 289 -8.42 -30.32 -34.27
CA ALA A 289 -9.22 -30.91 -35.32
C ALA A 289 -8.82 -30.33 -36.69
N ALA A 290 -8.90 -31.18 -37.70
CA ALA A 290 -8.43 -30.99 -39.06
C ALA A 290 -9.05 -29.78 -39.80
N ALA A 291 -8.24 -29.11 -40.63
CA ALA A 291 -8.68 -28.44 -41.86
C ALA A 291 -7.51 -28.37 -42.87
N ASP A 292 -7.82 -28.81 -44.09
CA ASP A 292 -6.97 -28.98 -45.27
C ASP A 292 -6.41 -27.65 -45.85
N PRO A 293 -5.40 -27.71 -46.75
CA PRO A 293 -4.45 -26.63 -47.00
C PRO A 293 -4.78 -25.81 -48.25
N ARG A 294 -4.45 -24.52 -48.23
CA ARG A 294 -4.01 -23.81 -49.44
C ARG A 294 -2.79 -22.96 -49.11
N ALA A 295 -1.72 -23.33 -49.77
CA ALA A 295 -0.41 -22.70 -49.76
C ALA A 295 -0.46 -21.31 -50.41
N VAL A 296 0.24 -20.36 -49.79
CA VAL A 296 0.96 -19.31 -50.50
C VAL A 296 2.32 -19.18 -49.82
N GLU A 297 3.37 -19.45 -50.59
CA GLU A 297 4.78 -19.48 -50.23
C GLU A 297 5.37 -18.04 -50.13
N PRO A 298 6.49 -17.80 -49.41
CA PRO A 298 6.93 -16.46 -49.03
C PRO A 298 8.12 -15.90 -49.85
N GLN A 299 8.42 -14.60 -49.57
CA GLN A 299 9.68 -13.84 -49.74
C GLN A 299 9.79 -12.90 -50.97
N PRO A 300 10.65 -11.84 -50.99
CA PRO A 300 11.75 -11.50 -50.06
C PRO A 300 11.86 -10.02 -49.60
N THR A 301 12.90 -9.80 -48.80
CA THR A 301 13.38 -8.66 -48.01
C THR A 301 14.04 -7.48 -48.77
N THR A 302 13.89 -6.28 -48.15
CA THR A 302 14.84 -5.11 -48.04
C THR A 302 15.13 -4.23 -49.27
N PRO A 303 15.51 -2.92 -49.14
CA PRO A 303 16.22 -2.33 -47.99
C PRO A 303 15.78 -0.97 -47.44
N VAL A 304 16.39 -0.73 -46.27
CA VAL A 304 16.57 0.49 -45.47
C VAL A 304 16.89 1.73 -46.30
N VAL A 305 16.21 2.85 -46.00
CA VAL A 305 16.69 4.21 -46.32
C VAL A 305 16.86 4.99 -45.02
N THR A 306 18.12 5.15 -44.64
CA THR A 306 18.62 6.05 -43.61
C THR A 306 18.39 7.49 -44.06
N ARG A 307 17.75 8.34 -43.24
CA ARG A 307 17.81 9.80 -43.42
C ARG A 307 18.47 10.45 -42.21
N ALA A 308 19.46 11.28 -42.55
CA ALA A 308 20.46 11.89 -41.69
C ALA A 308 19.91 12.83 -40.62
N ALA A 309 20.61 12.85 -39.48
CA ALA A 309 20.48 13.81 -38.41
C ALA A 309 20.97 15.21 -38.82
N PRO A 310 20.31 16.31 -38.39
CA PRO A 310 20.85 17.66 -38.53
C PRO A 310 21.99 17.92 -37.53
N GLN A 311 23.11 18.46 -38.02
CA GLN A 311 24.21 18.94 -37.19
C GLN A 311 23.84 20.25 -36.47
N PRO A 312 24.31 20.48 -35.23
CA PRO A 312 24.06 21.72 -34.49
C PRO A 312 24.95 22.87 -34.97
N GLN A 313 24.35 24.06 -35.16
CA GLN A 313 25.05 25.31 -35.45
C GLN A 313 25.71 25.89 -34.18
N PRO A 314 26.88 26.56 -34.28
CA PRO A 314 27.57 27.17 -33.16
C PRO A 314 26.88 28.47 -32.70
N ARG A 315 26.65 28.59 -31.39
CA ARG A 315 26.06 29.76 -30.73
C ARG A 315 27.16 30.82 -30.45
N PRO A 316 26.92 32.12 -30.71
CA PRO A 316 27.90 33.18 -30.43
C PRO A 316 28.02 33.48 -28.93
N GLU A 317 29.24 33.83 -28.51
CA GLU A 317 29.63 34.14 -27.13
C GLU A 317 28.93 35.40 -26.58
N PRO A 318 28.46 35.41 -25.32
CA PRO A 318 28.03 36.63 -24.66
C PRO A 318 29.20 37.39 -24.03
N ARG A 319 29.19 38.71 -24.25
CA ARG A 319 30.10 39.72 -23.69
C ARG A 319 30.12 39.69 -22.15
N VAL A 320 31.33 39.90 -21.64
CA VAL A 320 31.66 40.21 -20.24
C VAL A 320 30.88 41.45 -19.78
N SER A 321 30.13 41.33 -18.70
CA SER A 321 29.64 42.45 -17.90
C SER A 321 29.96 42.21 -16.42
N SER A 322 30.26 43.31 -15.75
CA SER A 322 31.01 43.48 -14.51
C SER A 322 30.42 42.81 -13.26
N ARG A 323 31.35 42.26 -12.46
CA ARG A 323 31.17 41.64 -11.14
C ARG A 323 30.80 42.67 -10.06
N PRO A 324 29.69 42.49 -9.32
CA PRO A 324 29.53 43.09 -8.00
C PRO A 324 30.26 42.28 -6.92
N GLU A 325 30.73 43.00 -5.92
CA GLU A 325 31.58 42.62 -4.79
C GLU A 325 31.04 41.41 -3.97
N PRO A 326 31.92 40.52 -3.43
CA PRO A 326 31.47 39.34 -2.71
C PRO A 326 31.02 39.68 -1.28
N GLN A 327 29.75 39.40 -0.97
CA GLN A 327 29.28 39.26 0.40
C GLN A 327 29.95 38.06 1.09
N PRO A 328 30.25 38.14 2.40
CA PRO A 328 31.00 37.11 3.11
C PRO A 328 30.21 35.79 3.15
N ALA A 329 30.88 34.72 2.73
CA ALA A 329 30.33 33.37 2.75
C ALA A 329 30.01 32.92 4.20
N PRO A 330 28.86 32.27 4.46
CA PRO A 330 28.67 31.58 5.72
C PRO A 330 29.70 30.44 5.82
N VAL A 331 30.34 30.36 6.98
CA VAL A 331 31.34 29.35 7.34
C VAL A 331 30.79 27.96 7.05
N ARG A 332 31.50 27.20 6.22
CA ARG A 332 31.23 25.77 5.96
C ARG A 332 31.52 24.99 7.23
N ALA A 333 30.49 24.67 8.01
CA ALA A 333 30.58 23.66 9.05
C ALA A 333 30.51 22.28 8.38
N GLY A 334 31.66 21.65 8.18
CA GLY A 334 31.72 20.24 7.84
C GLY A 334 31.05 19.40 8.93
N ALA A 335 30.36 18.34 8.53
CA ALA A 335 29.86 17.34 9.45
C ALA A 335 31.08 16.62 10.08
N GLY A 336 31.51 17.08 11.24
CA GLY A 336 32.51 16.43 12.09
C GLY A 336 31.91 16.18 13.47
N SER A 337 31.84 14.89 13.86
CA SER A 337 31.54 14.28 15.18
C SER A 337 30.56 14.96 16.15
N GLY A 338 29.75 15.91 15.71
CA GLY A 338 28.85 16.65 16.57
C GLY A 338 27.58 15.86 16.92
N PRO A 339 26.93 16.21 18.04
CA PRO A 339 25.79 15.44 18.55
C PRO A 339 24.54 15.58 17.68
N TRP A 340 24.48 16.57 16.80
CA TRP A 340 23.28 16.81 16.00
C TRP A 340 23.22 15.89 14.79
N LYS A 341 21.99 15.46 14.46
CA LYS A 341 21.67 14.58 13.36
C LYS A 341 20.47 15.13 12.59
N ILE A 342 20.30 14.64 11.37
CA ILE A 342 19.13 14.92 10.53
C ILE A 342 18.46 13.59 10.23
N GLN A 343 17.21 13.42 10.64
CA GLN A 343 16.38 12.30 10.22
C GLN A 343 15.91 12.52 8.78
N LEU A 344 16.31 11.61 7.90
CA LEU A 344 15.96 11.60 6.47
C LEU A 344 14.68 10.81 6.19
N GLY A 345 14.33 9.89 7.10
CA GLY A 345 13.10 9.10 6.99
C GLY A 345 12.99 8.04 8.09
N ALA A 346 11.84 7.40 8.18
CA ALA A 346 11.59 6.22 9.02
C ALA A 346 10.97 5.14 8.14
N PHE A 347 11.56 3.95 8.16
CA PHE A 347 11.25 2.89 7.21
C PHE A 347 10.88 1.61 7.96
N ALA A 348 9.75 1.00 7.61
CA ALA A 348 9.41 -0.33 8.11
C ALA A 348 10.40 -1.41 7.62
N VAL A 349 11.04 -1.17 6.47
CA VAL A 349 12.01 -2.07 5.84
C VAL A 349 13.38 -1.39 5.79
N ASN A 350 14.41 -2.02 6.37
CA ASN A 350 15.76 -1.45 6.46
C ASN A 350 16.37 -1.15 5.07
N GLY A 351 16.14 -2.02 4.08
CA GLY A 351 16.63 -1.82 2.71
C GLY A 351 16.16 -0.49 2.07
N ASN A 352 15.01 0.05 2.47
CA ASN A 352 14.51 1.33 1.95
C ASN A 352 15.31 2.52 2.51
N ALA A 353 15.74 2.40 3.77
CA ALA A 353 16.66 3.36 4.39
C ALA A 353 18.02 3.35 3.67
N GLU A 354 18.54 2.16 3.35
CA GLU A 354 19.82 2.04 2.64
C GLU A 354 19.76 2.61 1.22
N ARG A 355 18.69 2.33 0.47
CA ARG A 355 18.46 2.92 -0.86
C ARG A 355 18.30 4.43 -0.81
N LEU A 356 17.66 4.98 0.22
CA LEU A 356 17.61 6.43 0.38
C LEU A 356 19.00 7.00 0.69
N TRP A 357 19.76 6.38 1.59
CA TRP A 357 21.12 6.82 1.90
C TRP A 357 22.02 6.82 0.67
N ALA A 358 22.05 5.72 -0.10
CA ALA A 358 22.88 5.61 -1.31
C ALA A 358 22.59 6.70 -2.35
N ARG A 359 21.33 7.15 -2.46
CA ARG A 359 20.93 8.24 -3.37
C ARG A 359 21.32 9.63 -2.87
N LEU A 360 21.41 9.81 -1.56
CA LEU A 360 21.63 11.12 -0.95
C LEU A 360 23.09 11.34 -0.49
N SER A 361 23.85 10.29 -0.19
CA SER A 361 25.17 10.39 0.43
C SER A 361 26.22 11.10 -0.44
N GLY A 362 26.03 11.14 -1.76
CA GLY A 362 26.89 11.88 -2.68
C GLY A 362 26.56 13.37 -2.81
N ARG A 363 25.51 13.85 -2.14
CA ARG A 363 25.08 15.24 -2.19
C ARG A 363 25.95 16.12 -1.30
N SER A 364 26.19 17.36 -1.74
CA SER A 364 27.05 18.30 -1.00
C SER A 364 26.44 18.69 0.36
N GLU A 365 25.11 18.63 0.48
CA GLU A 365 24.34 18.86 1.71
C GLU A 365 24.61 17.82 2.82
N LEU A 366 25.07 16.63 2.43
CA LEU A 366 25.41 15.52 3.33
C LEU A 366 26.92 15.22 3.36
N ALA A 367 27.75 16.10 2.80
CA ALA A 367 29.19 15.90 2.76
C ALA A 367 29.78 15.78 4.18
N GLY A 368 30.43 14.65 4.45
CA GLY A 368 31.00 14.31 5.77
C GLY A 368 30.01 13.75 6.78
N ALA A 369 28.70 13.69 6.47
CA ALA A 369 27.72 13.13 7.38
C ALA A 369 27.87 11.61 7.48
N THR A 370 27.74 11.07 8.69
CA THR A 370 27.82 9.63 8.95
C THR A 370 26.42 9.02 8.92
N ARG A 371 26.27 7.87 8.25
CA ARG A 371 25.01 7.11 8.27
C ARG A 371 24.77 6.52 9.65
N VAL A 372 23.60 6.76 10.21
CA VAL A 372 23.14 6.11 11.45
C VAL A 372 21.76 5.51 11.20
N LEU A 373 21.62 4.22 11.50
CA LEU A 373 20.35 3.49 11.47
C LEU A 373 19.93 3.25 12.92
N GLU A 374 18.81 3.82 13.33
CA GLU A 374 18.33 3.73 14.71
C GLU A 374 16.99 2.98 14.75
N PRO A 375 16.92 1.79 15.38
CA PRO A 375 15.67 1.08 15.56
C PRO A 375 14.69 1.88 16.43
N ALA A 376 13.44 2.02 15.98
CA ALA A 376 12.38 2.73 16.69
C ALA A 376 11.05 1.96 16.56
N GLY A 377 10.84 0.99 17.45
CA GLY A 377 9.68 0.10 17.38
C GLY A 377 9.72 -0.77 16.13
N ARG A 378 8.66 -0.71 15.30
CA ARG A 378 8.54 -1.47 14.03
C ARG A 378 9.20 -0.77 12.83
N VAL A 379 9.87 0.36 13.02
CA VAL A 379 10.54 1.10 11.94
C VAL A 379 11.98 1.43 12.28
N THR A 380 12.82 1.54 11.27
CA THR A 380 14.22 2.01 11.36
C THR A 380 14.30 3.45 10.90
N LYS A 381 14.79 4.34 11.77
CA LYS A 381 15.07 5.74 11.42
C LYS A 381 16.41 5.82 10.69
N LEU A 382 16.41 6.46 9.53
CA LEU A 382 17.62 6.83 8.82
C LEU A 382 18.04 8.23 9.25
N LEU A 383 19.23 8.33 9.85
CA LEU A 383 19.79 9.57 10.33
C LEU A 383 21.13 9.87 9.62
N ALA A 384 21.34 11.13 9.24
CA ALA A 384 22.63 11.69 8.87
C ALA A 384 23.22 12.37 10.11
N GLY A 385 24.28 11.83 10.70
CA GLY A 385 24.90 12.34 11.93
C GLY A 385 26.20 13.11 11.68
N GLY A 386 26.68 13.78 12.72
CA GLY A 386 27.98 14.46 12.73
C GLY A 386 27.92 15.98 12.65
N TYR A 387 26.75 16.60 12.87
CA TYR A 387 26.63 18.06 12.81
C TYR A 387 27.05 18.71 14.14
N ALA A 388 27.98 19.66 14.08
CA ALA A 388 28.55 20.33 15.25
C ALA A 388 27.52 21.15 16.06
N SER A 389 26.49 21.67 15.40
CA SER A 389 25.44 22.48 16.03
C SER A 389 24.07 22.21 15.40
N ARG A 390 23.01 22.60 16.12
CA ARG A 390 21.63 22.58 15.61
C ARG A 390 21.50 23.37 14.32
N ASP A 391 22.14 24.54 14.26
CA ASP A 391 22.05 25.44 13.10
C ASP A 391 22.74 24.85 11.87
N ALA A 392 23.84 24.11 12.06
CA ALA A 392 24.48 23.37 10.99
C ALA A 392 23.56 22.25 10.45
N ALA A 393 22.95 21.47 11.34
CA ALA A 393 21.98 20.44 10.95
C ALA A 393 20.73 21.03 10.27
N GLN A 394 20.24 22.17 10.76
CA GLN A 394 19.07 22.87 10.20
C GLN A 394 19.38 23.44 8.82
N SER A 395 20.56 24.01 8.62
CA SER A 395 20.99 24.55 7.33
C SER A 395 21.08 23.44 6.27
N ALA A 396 21.66 22.30 6.62
CA ALA A 396 21.72 21.13 5.75
C ALA A 396 20.31 20.57 5.45
N CYS A 397 19.43 20.48 6.46
CA CYS A 397 18.06 20.03 6.25
C CYS A 397 17.26 21.00 5.35
N ASN A 398 17.42 22.31 5.51
CA ASN A 398 16.78 23.29 4.64
C ASN A 398 17.27 23.20 3.18
N ALA A 399 18.55 22.85 2.97
CA ALA A 399 19.09 22.60 1.64
C ALA A 399 18.51 21.34 0.99
N LEU A 400 18.36 20.26 1.77
CA LEU A 400 17.66 19.04 1.33
C LEU A 400 16.20 19.31 0.94
N LYS A 401 15.46 20.10 1.74
CA LYS A 401 14.07 20.47 1.42
C LYS A 401 13.95 21.25 0.11
N ARG A 402 14.89 22.15 -0.17
CA ARG A 402 14.94 22.88 -1.46
C ARG A 402 15.15 21.96 -2.66
N SER A 403 15.77 20.79 -2.47
CA SER A 403 15.93 19.75 -3.50
C SER A 403 14.86 18.65 -3.43
N GLY A 404 13.75 18.91 -2.72
CA GLY A 404 12.60 18.01 -2.62
C GLY A 404 12.76 16.85 -1.63
N GLN A 405 13.78 16.87 -0.78
CA GLN A 405 14.00 15.85 0.25
C GLN A 405 13.54 16.35 1.62
N ASP A 406 12.52 15.71 2.18
CA ASP A 406 12.07 15.98 3.54
C ASP A 406 13.07 15.48 4.59
N CYS A 407 13.12 16.20 5.70
CA CYS A 407 14.00 15.90 6.83
C CYS A 407 13.57 16.62 8.12
N LEU A 408 14.06 16.11 9.25
CA LEU A 408 13.86 16.65 10.59
C LEU A 408 15.17 16.68 11.38
N VAL A 409 15.47 17.79 12.04
CA VAL A 409 16.68 17.92 12.89
C VAL A 409 16.45 17.28 14.24
N THR A 410 17.38 16.44 14.70
CA THR A 410 17.38 15.79 16.01
C THR A 410 18.75 15.88 16.66
N ARG A 411 18.80 15.65 17.97
CA ARG A 411 20.05 15.46 18.73
C ARG A 411 20.28 13.98 19.00
#